data_AF-A0A3B0IRM2-F1
#
_entry.id   AF-A0A3B0IRM2-F1
#
_cell.length_a   1.000
_cell.length_b   1.000
_cell.length_c   1.000
_cell.angle_alpha   90.00
_cell.angle_beta   90.00
_cell.angle_gamma   90.00
#
_symmetry.space_group_name_H-M   'P 1'
#
loop_
_entity.id
_entity.type
_entity.pdbx_description
1 polymer ?
#
loop_
_entity_poly.entity_id
_entity_poly.type
_entity_poly.pdbx_seq_one_letter_code
_entity_poly.pdbx_strand_id
1 'polypeptide(L)'
;MNNKKLNLTALTALVLSSMVGAGVVSLPQNMAEVASPLALMIGWSITGIGILFLAISLLLLSRIRPDLDGGIYTYAKEGFGELVGFCSAWGYWLCAVIANVSYLVIVFAALSFFY
;
A
#
# COMPACT_ATOMS: atom_id res chain seq x y z
N MET A 1 -26.50 16.22 3.32
CA MET A 1 -25.85 15.05 2.67
C MET A 1 -25.60 14.01 3.74
N ASN A 2 -26.28 12.86 3.66
CA ASN A 2 -26.18 11.80 4.67
C ASN A 2 -24.80 11.12 4.48
N ASN A 3 -23.84 11.40 5.37
CA ASN A 3 -22.49 10.84 5.31
C ASN A 3 -22.58 9.33 5.55
N LYS A 4 -22.74 8.53 4.48
CA LYS A 4 -22.61 7.08 4.51
C LYS A 4 -21.15 6.75 4.84
N LYS A 5 -20.80 6.82 6.11
CA LYS A 5 -19.53 6.29 6.62
C LYS A 5 -19.57 4.78 6.36
N LEU A 6 -18.64 4.31 5.54
CA LEU A 6 -18.46 2.88 5.31
C LEU A 6 -18.16 2.20 6.65
N ASN A 7 -18.81 1.06 6.88
CA ASN A 7 -18.58 0.28 8.09
C ASN A 7 -17.16 -0.31 8.06
N LEU A 8 -16.52 -0.52 9.22
CA LEU A 8 -15.12 -0.97 9.29
C LEU A 8 -14.86 -2.22 8.45
N THR A 9 -15.79 -3.17 8.46
CA THR A 9 -15.74 -4.40 7.67
C THR A 9 -15.76 -4.14 6.16
N ALA A 10 -16.51 -3.14 5.71
CA ALA A 10 -16.55 -2.78 4.30
C ALA A 10 -15.26 -2.07 3.87
N LEU A 11 -14.68 -1.24 4.74
CA LEU A 11 -13.38 -0.60 4.50
C LEU A 11 -12.25 -1.64 4.42
N THR A 12 -12.19 -2.59 5.36
CA THR A 12 -11.17 -3.66 5.33
C THR A 12 -11.35 -4.59 4.14
N ALA A 13 -12.57 -4.98 3.81
CA ALA A 13 -12.85 -5.80 2.63
C ALA A 13 -12.43 -5.09 1.33
N LEU A 14 -12.67 -3.78 1.22
CA LEU A 14 -12.27 -2.99 0.05
C LEU A 14 -10.74 -2.91 -0.07
N VAL A 15 -10.03 -2.68 1.03
CA VAL A 15 -8.56 -2.68 1.03
C VAL A 15 -8.00 -4.05 0.65
N LEU A 16 -8.52 -5.13 1.25
CA LEU A 16 -8.09 -6.50 0.93
C LEU A 16 -8.32 -6.84 -0.54
N SER A 17 -9.48 -6.49 -1.09
CA SER A 17 -9.80 -6.71 -2.50
C SER A 17 -8.82 -5.96 -3.42
N SER A 18 -8.48 -4.71 -3.09
CA SER A 18 -7.52 -3.92 -3.89
C SER A 18 -6.10 -4.49 -3.85
N MET A 19 -5.66 -5.00 -2.69
CA MET A 19 -4.32 -5.61 -2.53
C MET A 19 -4.20 -6.93 -3.29
N VAL A 20 -5.23 -7.78 -3.22
CA VAL A 20 -5.24 -9.08 -3.90
C VAL A 20 -5.37 -8.92 -5.42
N GLY A 21 -6.20 -7.98 -5.88
CA GLY A 21 -6.48 -7.78 -7.31
C GLY A 21 -5.32 -7.21 -8.13
N ALA A 22 -4.40 -6.46 -7.51
CA ALA A 22 -3.35 -5.74 -8.24
C ALA A 22 -1.95 -6.37 -8.17
N GLY A 23 -1.59 -7.12 -7.11
CA GLY A 23 -0.18 -7.46 -6.86
C GLY A 23 0.12 -8.87 -6.33
N VAL A 24 -0.73 -9.44 -5.48
CA VAL A 24 -0.39 -10.70 -4.78
C VAL A 24 -0.27 -11.89 -5.72
N VAL A 25 -1.03 -11.91 -6.82
CA VAL A 25 -1.03 -13.06 -7.74
C VAL A 25 0.04 -12.93 -8.83
N SER A 26 0.33 -11.71 -9.29
CA SER A 26 1.29 -11.45 -10.37
C SER A 26 2.74 -11.40 -9.90
N LEU A 27 3.02 -10.88 -8.69
CA LEU A 27 4.39 -10.71 -8.20
C LEU A 27 5.11 -12.04 -7.89
N PRO A 28 4.50 -13.03 -7.20
CA PRO A 28 5.17 -14.30 -6.93
C PRO A 28 5.43 -15.10 -8.19
N GLN A 29 4.51 -15.05 -9.17
CA GLN A 29 4.68 -15.74 -10.45
C GLN A 29 5.89 -15.21 -11.22
N ASN A 30 6.01 -13.87 -11.36
CA ASN A 30 7.16 -13.26 -12.03
C ASN A 30 8.48 -13.51 -11.29
N MET A 31 8.47 -13.52 -9.96
CA MET A 31 9.69 -13.78 -9.18
C MET A 31 10.07 -15.26 -9.16
N ALA A 32 9.12 -16.19 -9.22
CA ALA A 32 9.37 -17.63 -9.29
C ALA A 32 10.01 -18.07 -10.62
N GLU A 33 9.76 -17.32 -11.72
CA GLU A 33 10.40 -17.57 -13.01
C GLU A 33 11.91 -17.24 -13.01
N VAL A 34 12.36 -16.36 -12.12
CA VAL A 34 13.74 -15.83 -12.11
C VAL A 34 14.54 -16.29 -10.87
N ALA A 35 13.88 -16.54 -9.73
CA ALA A 35 14.53 -16.84 -8.45
C ALA A 35 14.22 -18.25 -7.93
N SER A 36 15.15 -18.83 -7.16
CA SER A 36 14.95 -20.14 -6.54
C SER A 36 13.76 -20.09 -5.54
N PRO A 37 12.95 -21.16 -5.44
CA PRO A 37 11.75 -21.17 -4.59
C PRO A 37 12.01 -20.81 -3.11
N LEU A 38 13.20 -21.19 -2.61
CA LEU A 38 13.65 -20.87 -1.25
C LEU A 38 13.92 -19.37 -1.05
N ALA A 39 14.52 -18.70 -2.04
CA ALA A 39 14.78 -17.26 -1.98
C ALA A 39 13.46 -16.47 -1.99
N LEU A 40 12.48 -16.92 -2.76
CA LEU A 40 11.15 -16.31 -2.83
C LEU A 40 10.43 -16.35 -1.47
N MET A 41 10.43 -17.52 -0.82
CA MET A 41 9.78 -17.69 0.49
C MET A 41 10.39 -16.81 1.58
N ILE A 42 11.73 -16.70 1.60
CA ILE A 42 12.44 -15.86 2.57
C ILE A 42 12.14 -14.37 2.28
N GLY A 43 12.21 -13.94 1.03
CA GLY A 43 11.91 -12.57 0.62
C GLY A 43 10.47 -12.16 0.99
N TRP A 44 9.50 -13.03 0.74
CA TRP A 44 8.10 -12.79 1.12
C TRP A 44 7.90 -12.75 2.63
N SER A 45 8.58 -13.62 3.38
CA SER A 45 8.51 -13.63 4.84
C SER A 45 9.07 -12.33 5.44
N ILE A 46 10.23 -11.87 4.95
CA ILE A 46 10.84 -10.61 5.40
C ILE A 46 9.93 -9.43 5.04
N THR A 47 9.39 -9.41 3.82
CA THR A 47 8.47 -8.35 3.36
C THR A 47 7.20 -8.33 4.20
N GLY A 48 6.60 -9.49 4.48
CA GLY A 48 5.41 -9.62 5.30
C GLY A 48 5.65 -9.13 6.74
N ILE A 49 6.78 -9.52 7.34
CA ILE A 49 7.17 -9.03 8.68
C ILE A 49 7.35 -7.51 8.66
N GLY A 50 8.07 -6.96 7.67
CA GLY A 50 8.27 -5.51 7.54
C GLY A 50 6.95 -4.73 7.43
N ILE A 51 6.02 -5.22 6.62
CA ILE A 51 4.68 -4.61 6.47
C ILE A 51 3.90 -4.68 7.78
N LEU A 52 3.99 -5.78 8.53
CA LEU A 52 3.33 -5.89 9.84
C LEU A 52 3.86 -4.85 10.84
N PHE A 53 5.18 -4.68 10.92
CA PHE A 53 5.78 -3.64 11.76
C PHE A 53 5.31 -2.23 11.36
N LEU A 54 5.26 -1.94 10.06
CA LEU A 54 4.77 -0.67 9.53
C LEU A 54 3.29 -0.45 9.88
N ALA A 55 2.45 -1.48 9.70
CA ALA A 55 1.03 -1.43 9.99
C ALA A 55 0.76 -1.17 11.48
N ILE A 56 1.51 -1.83 12.37
CA ILE A 56 1.41 -1.61 13.82
C ILE A 56 1.85 -0.19 14.18
N SER A 57 2.93 0.32 13.58
CA SER A 57 3.39 1.69 13.82
C SER A 57 2.32 2.72 13.46
N LEU A 58 1.70 2.58 12.27
CA LEU A 58 0.62 3.47 11.84
C LEU A 58 -0.65 3.31 12.69
N LEU A 59 -0.98 2.08 13.08
CA LEU A 59 -2.12 1.80 13.98
C LEU A 59 -1.91 2.47 15.35
N LEU A 60 -0.69 2.41 15.89
CA LEU A 60 -0.36 3.03 17.17
C LEU A 60 -0.42 4.55 17.07
N LEU A 61 0.11 5.14 15.99
CA LEU A 61 0.00 6.58 15.70
C LEU A 61 -1.46 7.02 15.61
N SER A 62 -2.30 6.27 14.90
CA SER A 62 -3.72 6.56 14.75
C SER A 62 -4.48 6.51 16.08
N ARG A 63 -4.05 5.68 17.03
CA ARG A 63 -4.63 5.63 18.39
C ARG A 63 -4.13 6.72 19.33
N ILE A 64 -2.85 7.10 19.22
CA ILE A 64 -2.23 8.12 20.10
C ILE A 64 -2.67 9.53 19.69
N ARG A 65 -2.82 9.78 18.38
CA ARG A 65 -3.22 11.08 17.82
C ARG A 65 -4.49 10.95 16.95
N PRO A 66 -5.66 10.63 17.56
CA PRO A 66 -6.93 10.55 16.84
C PRO A 66 -7.44 11.92 16.36
N ASP A 67 -6.83 13.01 16.83
CA ASP A 67 -7.06 14.40 16.43
C ASP A 67 -6.51 14.71 15.02
N LEU A 68 -5.56 13.92 14.53
CA LEU A 68 -4.94 14.11 13.21
C LEU A 68 -5.60 13.21 12.17
N ASP A 69 -6.69 13.70 11.54
CA ASP A 69 -7.50 12.96 10.55
C ASP A 69 -6.95 13.05 9.10
N GLY A 70 -5.77 13.65 8.91
CA GLY A 70 -5.17 13.90 7.59
C GLY A 70 -4.15 12.86 7.13
N GLY A 71 -4.13 11.66 7.73
CA GLY A 71 -3.29 10.54 7.30
C GLY A 71 -1.78 10.70 7.55
N ILE A 72 -0.98 9.89 6.84
CA ILE A 72 0.49 9.75 7.00
C ILE A 72 1.22 11.10 6.97
N TYR A 73 0.78 12.01 6.09
CA TYR A 73 1.34 13.36 5.97
C TYR A 73 1.18 14.19 7.24
N THR A 74 0.00 14.14 7.85
CA THR A 74 -0.33 14.98 9.01
C THR A 74 0.45 14.49 10.24
N TYR A 75 0.60 13.17 10.38
CA TYR A 75 1.47 12.58 11.39
C TYR A 75 2.95 12.97 11.20
N ALA A 76 3.46 12.95 9.97
CA ALA A 76 4.85 13.33 9.68
C ALA A 76 5.11 14.83 9.90
N LYS A 77 4.15 15.68 9.54
CA LYS A 77 4.24 17.13 9.72
C LYS A 77 4.25 17.53 11.20
N GLU A 78 3.37 16.95 12.01
CA GLU A 78 3.33 17.23 13.46
C GLU A 78 4.57 16.71 14.20
N GLY A 79 5.06 15.51 13.86
CA GLY A 79 6.17 14.89 14.57
C GLY A 79 7.55 15.45 14.21
N PHE A 80 7.77 15.83 12.96
CA PHE A 80 9.10 16.17 12.42
C PHE A 80 9.19 17.54 11.73
N GLY A 81 8.08 18.30 11.69
CA GLY A 81 8.03 19.62 11.09
C GLY A 81 7.64 19.63 9.61
N GLU A 82 7.54 20.84 9.06
CA GLU A 82 6.92 21.08 7.75
C GLU A 82 7.71 20.53 6.56
N LEU A 83 9.05 20.46 6.66
CA LEU A 83 9.94 19.89 5.63
C LEU A 83 9.74 18.37 5.46
N VAL A 84 9.66 17.64 6.58
CA VAL A 84 9.46 16.18 6.56
C VAL A 84 8.03 15.84 6.16
N GLY A 85 7.05 16.66 6.58
CA GLY A 85 5.70 16.61 6.05
C GLY A 85 5.68 16.78 4.53
N PHE A 86 6.31 17.83 3.99
CA PHE A 86 6.36 18.07 2.55
C PHE A 86 7.00 16.91 1.79
N CYS A 87 8.13 16.39 2.26
CA CYS A 87 8.80 15.22 1.68
C CYS A 87 7.90 13.98 1.67
N SER A 88 7.17 13.73 2.77
CA SER A 88 6.20 12.64 2.87
C SER A 88 5.04 12.78 1.88
N ALA A 89 4.46 13.99 1.74
CA ALA A 89 3.41 14.25 0.76
C ALA A 89 3.90 14.04 -0.67
N TRP A 90 5.09 14.54 -0.99
CA TRP A 90 5.70 14.39 -2.31
C TRP A 90 6.00 12.92 -2.63
N GLY A 91 6.57 12.19 -1.67
CA GLY A 91 6.82 10.76 -1.81
C GLY A 91 5.54 9.96 -2.00
N TYR A 92 4.48 10.26 -1.21
CA TYR A 92 3.18 9.61 -1.37
C TYR A 92 2.56 9.91 -2.75
N TRP A 93 2.63 11.16 -3.20
CA TRP A 93 2.12 11.55 -4.51
C TRP A 93 2.85 10.84 -5.64
N LEU A 94 4.19 10.78 -5.59
CA LEU A 94 5.01 10.09 -6.59
C LEU A 94 4.73 8.58 -6.60
N CYS A 95 4.58 7.95 -5.43
CA CYS A 95 4.15 6.55 -5.33
C CYS A 95 2.77 6.33 -5.96
N ALA A 96 1.82 7.24 -5.77
CA ALA A 96 0.49 7.13 -6.36
C ALA A 96 0.53 7.26 -7.90
N VAL A 97 1.37 8.16 -8.43
CA VAL A 97 1.59 8.28 -9.88
C VAL A 97 2.16 6.98 -10.45
N ILE A 98 3.21 6.43 -9.83
CA ILE A 98 3.82 5.17 -10.26
C ILE A 98 2.81 4.01 -10.16
N ALA A 99 2.01 3.96 -9.11
CA ALA A 99 0.97 2.94 -8.94
C ALA A 99 -0.08 3.00 -10.07
N ASN A 100 -0.53 4.19 -10.45
CA ASN A 100 -1.46 4.37 -11.56
C ASN A 100 -0.86 3.92 -12.90
N VAL A 101 0.41 4.26 -13.16
CA VAL A 101 1.12 3.82 -14.37
C VAL A 101 1.26 2.29 -14.38
N SER A 102 1.65 1.69 -13.25
CA SER A 102 1.75 0.24 -13.11
C SER A 102 0.41 -0.46 -13.37
N TYR A 103 -0.69 0.09 -12.84
CA TYR A 103 -2.03 -0.45 -13.09
C TYR A 103 -2.39 -0.44 -14.58
N LEU A 104 -2.11 0.67 -15.28
CA LEU A 104 -2.31 0.73 -16.74
C LEU A 104 -1.48 -0.32 -17.47
N VAL A 105 -0.21 -0.49 -17.10
CA VAL A 105 0.67 -1.52 -17.68
C VAL A 105 0.11 -2.92 -17.46
N ILE A 106 -0.39 -3.24 -16.26
CA ILE A 106 -1.00 -4.54 -15.95
C ILE A 106 -2.27 -4.76 -16.80
N VAL A 107 -3.11 -3.73 -16.95
CA VAL A 107 -4.31 -3.81 -17.80
C VAL A 107 -3.94 -4.08 -19.26
N PHE A 108 -2.95 -3.37 -19.80
CA PHE A 108 -2.47 -3.63 -21.17
C PHE A 108 -1.80 -5.00 -21.32
N ALA A 109 -1.04 -5.45 -20.32
CA ALA A 109 -0.45 -6.79 -20.31
C ALA A 109 -1.53 -7.88 -20.29
N ALA A 110 -2.59 -7.70 -19.50
CA ALA A 110 -3.74 -8.60 -19.47
C ALA A 110 -4.47 -8.62 -20.82
N LEU A 111 -4.66 -7.46 -21.47
CA LEU A 111 -5.26 -7.37 -22.80
C LEU A 111 -4.40 -8.07 -23.87
N SER A 112 -3.08 -7.92 -23.84
CA SER A 112 -2.14 -8.60 -24.75
C SER A 112 -2.05 -10.12 -24.52
N PHE A 113 -2.51 -10.63 -23.38
CA PHE A 113 -2.61 -12.07 -23.19
C PHE A 113 -3.76 -12.67 -24.03
N PHE A 114 -4.77 -11.87 -24.38
CA PHE A 114 -5.95 -12.32 -25.13
C PHE A 114 -5.88 -12.03 -26.64
N TYR A 115 -5.02 -11.11 -27.09
CA TYR A 115 -4.80 -10.72 -28.49
C TYR A 115 -3.33 -10.87 -28.87
#